data_AF-A0A177KC84-F1
#
_entry.id   AF-A0A177KC84-F1
#
_cell.length_a   1.000
_cell.length_b   1.000
_cell.length_c   1.000
_cell.angle_alpha   90.00
_cell.angle_beta   90.00
_cell.angle_gamma   90.00
#
_symmetry.space_group_name_H-M   'P 1'
#
loop_
_entity.id
_entity.type
_entity.pdbx_description
1 polymer ?
#
loop_
_entity_poly.entity_id
_entity_poly.type
_entity_poly.pdbx_seq_one_letter_code
_entity_poly.pdbx_strand_id
1 'polypeptide(L)'
;MTVPQPRPPQPLPADATGSGLAFHRLVFARQRRGWWVPLVTGILGVVFFLVGSLLIGLVFGILVFAADPGAGAEVMLRRLTVMDVTDPVGLAVILLSLAILWPSYLFASWIVAGKRIGHISSVAGRLRWRWMLVCTGAAVVVYIVVSALTFLIPVEEGSSGDLVAPQDNPSFVASLLVVLLLVPFQATAEEYVFRGYLMQTVGRWLRHPAWAILLPVPLFVLGHVYDVLGQTSVAAFAIAAGWLTWRTGGLEAAIALHVINNIVAFGFSVFGLSDANATDTTVLGLVSSLVMIGIYVGVVEWLWRRGDGRRTLRLTPAPEPVYAPPVYGQPIYGQQPVYGQPPMYGQQPVYGQPPVYGQPPMNGQQPVYGQPPVYGQPPVYGQPPVYGRPPLVPEPQPTPPAEPYSGPPLEPHQAPRWGEYAPAPAPDSAPSPDPTPTASDGGSSSDTSGPSGDGGASGSSSSSD
;
A
#
# COMPACT_ATOMS: atom_id res chain seq x y z
N MET A 1 -32.70 16.74 -22.08
CA MET A 1 -31.93 15.81 -21.22
C MET A 1 -30.80 16.58 -20.57
N THR A 2 -30.87 16.86 -19.28
CA THR A 2 -29.76 17.43 -18.52
C THR A 2 -28.73 16.33 -18.26
N VAL A 3 -27.60 16.38 -18.94
CA VAL A 3 -26.46 15.48 -18.66
C VAL A 3 -26.02 15.74 -17.21
N PRO A 4 -25.97 14.73 -16.33
CA PRO A 4 -25.51 14.91 -14.97
C PRO A 4 -24.07 15.44 -15.01
N GLN A 5 -23.84 16.62 -14.43
CA GLN A 5 -22.49 17.16 -14.29
C GLN A 5 -21.68 16.16 -13.43
N PRO A 6 -20.49 15.72 -13.89
CA PRO A 6 -19.65 14.82 -13.11
C PRO A 6 -19.30 15.50 -11.78
N ARG A 7 -19.54 14.81 -10.66
CA ARG A 7 -19.13 15.32 -9.34
C ARG A 7 -17.63 15.66 -9.38
N PRO A 8 -17.23 16.82 -8.85
CA PRO A 8 -15.82 17.17 -8.77
C PRO A 8 -15.08 16.07 -7.99
N PRO A 9 -13.89 15.64 -8.45
CA PRO A 9 -13.11 14.63 -7.77
C PRO A 9 -12.79 15.10 -6.34
N GLN A 10 -12.97 14.23 -5.35
CA GLN A 10 -12.60 14.57 -3.98
C GLN A 10 -11.11 14.93 -3.91
N PRO A 11 -10.74 16.05 -3.27
CA PRO A 11 -9.35 16.48 -3.18
C PRO A 11 -8.53 15.42 -2.43
N LEU A 12 -7.37 15.12 -2.98
CA LEU A 12 -6.39 14.23 -2.35
C LEU A 12 -5.77 14.92 -1.13
N PRO A 13 -5.39 14.17 -0.07
CA PRO A 13 -4.60 14.72 1.01
C PRO A 13 -3.27 15.31 0.49
N ALA A 14 -2.78 16.38 1.11
CA ALA A 14 -1.58 17.09 0.65
C ALA A 14 -0.31 16.21 0.55
N ASP A 15 -0.17 15.21 1.42
CA ASP A 15 0.93 14.26 1.35
C ASP A 15 0.82 13.27 0.20
N ALA A 16 -0.37 13.09 -0.40
CA ALA A 16 -0.53 12.20 -1.53
C ALA A 16 0.21 12.69 -2.78
N THR A 17 0.29 14.01 -2.97
CA THR A 17 0.96 14.65 -4.09
C THR A 17 2.32 15.25 -3.71
N GLY A 18 2.52 15.62 -2.45
CA GLY A 18 3.79 16.16 -1.93
C GLY A 18 4.78 15.09 -1.47
N SER A 19 4.87 14.88 -0.15
CA SER A 19 5.87 13.99 0.47
C SER A 19 5.73 12.51 0.08
N GLY A 20 4.55 12.09 -0.36
CA GLY A 20 4.16 10.70 -0.61
C GLY A 20 3.38 10.09 0.54
N LEU A 21 2.42 9.22 0.21
CA LEU A 21 1.65 8.41 1.15
C LEU A 21 2.57 7.35 1.77
N ALA A 22 2.77 7.42 3.08
CA ALA A 22 3.31 6.30 3.85
C ALA A 22 2.32 5.11 3.85
N PHE A 23 2.80 3.92 4.22
CA PHE A 23 2.03 2.69 4.13
C PHE A 23 0.65 2.78 4.81
N HIS A 24 0.57 3.34 6.03
CA HIS A 24 -0.69 3.49 6.77
C HIS A 24 -1.70 4.41 6.06
N ARG A 25 -1.29 5.17 5.04
CA ARG A 25 -2.15 6.09 4.28
C ARG A 25 -2.47 5.60 2.87
N LEU A 26 -2.05 4.39 2.49
CA LEU A 26 -2.26 3.85 1.15
C LEU A 26 -3.74 3.62 0.78
N VAL A 27 -4.66 3.66 1.74
CA VAL A 27 -6.10 3.70 1.50
C VAL A 27 -6.51 4.83 0.54
N PHE A 28 -5.78 5.96 0.53
CA PHE A 28 -6.05 7.07 -0.39
C PHE A 28 -5.58 6.82 -1.83
N ALA A 29 -4.75 5.80 -2.08
CA ALA A 29 -4.36 5.36 -3.42
C ALA A 29 -5.41 4.44 -4.07
N ARG A 30 -6.39 3.96 -3.29
CA ARG A 30 -7.49 3.08 -3.73
C ARG A 30 -8.52 3.85 -4.57
N GLN A 31 -9.39 3.11 -5.25
CA GLN A 31 -10.41 3.68 -6.14
C GLN A 31 -11.53 4.38 -5.36
N ARG A 32 -12.11 3.71 -4.36
CA ARG A 32 -13.11 4.31 -3.46
C ARG A 32 -12.43 4.71 -2.15
N ARG A 33 -12.65 5.97 -1.73
CA ARG A 33 -11.90 6.62 -0.63
C ARG A 33 -12.81 7.21 0.47
N GLY A 34 -14.11 6.93 0.40
CA GLY A 34 -15.08 7.40 1.38
C GLY A 34 -14.71 6.96 2.79
N TRP A 35 -15.05 7.77 3.80
CA TRP A 35 -14.72 7.49 5.20
C TRP A 35 -15.33 6.17 5.71
N TRP A 36 -16.46 5.74 5.12
CA TRP A 36 -17.16 4.50 5.43
C TRP A 36 -16.57 3.26 4.75
N VAL A 37 -15.73 3.43 3.71
CA VAL A 37 -15.21 2.33 2.88
C VAL A 37 -14.47 1.29 3.73
N PRO A 38 -13.58 1.67 4.67
CA PRO A 38 -12.91 0.69 5.53
C PRO A 38 -13.88 -0.07 6.44
N LEU A 39 -14.93 0.59 6.96
CA LEU A 39 -15.92 -0.05 7.85
C LEU A 39 -16.71 -1.13 7.11
N VAL A 40 -17.26 -0.80 5.93
CA VAL A 40 -18.00 -1.77 5.11
C VAL A 40 -17.09 -2.89 4.61
N THR A 41 -15.83 -2.58 4.29
CA THR A 41 -14.84 -3.60 3.93
C THR A 41 -14.60 -4.57 5.08
N GLY A 42 -14.49 -4.07 6.31
CA GLY A 42 -14.30 -4.91 7.50
C GLY A 42 -15.51 -5.80 7.78
N ILE A 43 -16.72 -5.22 7.78
CA ILE A 43 -17.96 -5.98 7.98
C ILE A 43 -18.09 -7.09 6.95
N LEU A 44 -17.90 -6.78 5.67
CA LEU A 44 -17.99 -7.77 4.59
C LEU A 44 -16.87 -8.82 4.70
N GLY A 45 -15.66 -8.41 5.10
CA GLY A 45 -14.54 -9.32 5.35
C GLY A 45 -14.83 -10.31 6.48
N VAL A 46 -15.43 -9.85 7.58
CA VAL A 46 -15.87 -10.71 8.69
C VAL A 46 -16.96 -11.68 8.22
N VAL A 47 -17.94 -11.22 7.44
CA VAL A 47 -18.97 -12.11 6.88
C VAL A 47 -18.34 -13.21 6.01
N PHE A 48 -17.43 -12.87 5.10
CA PHE A 48 -16.73 -13.87 4.27
C PHE A 48 -15.85 -14.80 5.10
N PHE A 49 -15.20 -14.31 6.14
CA PHE A 49 -14.44 -15.14 7.06
C PHE A 49 -15.35 -16.15 7.77
N LEU A 50 -16.43 -15.69 8.42
CA LEU A 50 -17.36 -16.57 9.14
C LEU A 50 -18.01 -17.61 8.23
N VAL A 51 -18.43 -17.23 7.02
CA VAL A 51 -18.97 -18.17 6.03
C VAL A 51 -17.89 -19.16 5.58
N GLY A 52 -16.68 -18.70 5.29
CA GLY A 52 -15.56 -19.55 4.89
C GLY A 52 -15.18 -20.57 5.98
N SER A 53 -15.04 -20.12 7.23
CA SER A 53 -14.75 -20.98 8.38
C SER A 53 -15.88 -21.98 8.64
N LEU A 54 -17.15 -21.57 8.50
CA LEU A 54 -18.29 -22.48 8.61
C LEU A 54 -18.25 -23.56 7.52
N LEU A 55 -17.93 -23.21 6.28
CA LEU A 55 -17.81 -24.16 5.18
C LEU A 55 -16.64 -25.13 5.39
N ILE A 56 -15.49 -24.64 5.86
CA ILE A 56 -14.34 -25.49 6.21
C ILE A 56 -14.74 -26.48 7.32
N GLY A 57 -15.38 -25.99 8.39
CA GLY A 57 -15.85 -26.83 9.48
C GLY A 57 -16.90 -27.86 9.04
N LEU A 58 -17.83 -27.48 8.16
CA LEU A 58 -18.84 -28.39 7.60
C LEU A 58 -18.20 -29.48 6.74
N VAL A 59 -17.31 -29.10 5.81
CA VAL A 59 -16.61 -30.06 4.95
C VAL A 59 -15.77 -31.00 5.80
N PHE A 60 -15.02 -30.47 6.77
CA PHE A 60 -14.27 -31.27 7.72
C PHE A 60 -15.18 -32.25 8.47
N GLY A 61 -16.32 -31.78 8.98
CA GLY A 61 -17.22 -32.65 9.72
C GLY A 61 -17.87 -33.75 8.88
N ILE A 62 -18.18 -33.46 7.62
CA ILE A 62 -18.62 -34.49 6.66
C ILE A 62 -17.51 -35.53 6.43
N LEU A 63 -16.26 -35.10 6.26
CA LEU A 63 -15.13 -36.00 6.05
C LEU A 63 -14.85 -36.88 7.26
N VAL A 64 -14.89 -36.32 8.47
CA VAL A 64 -14.72 -37.07 9.72
C VAL A 64 -15.86 -38.08 9.88
N PHE A 65 -17.11 -37.66 9.72
CA PHE A 65 -18.26 -38.56 9.80
C PHE A 65 -18.25 -39.67 8.74
N ALA A 66 -17.77 -39.36 7.52
CA ALA A 66 -17.64 -40.36 6.46
C ALA A 66 -16.52 -41.38 6.73
N ALA A 67 -15.44 -40.95 7.38
CA ALA A 67 -14.32 -41.82 7.74
C ALA A 67 -14.61 -42.67 9.00
N ASP A 68 -15.30 -42.08 9.97
CA ASP A 68 -15.71 -42.72 11.21
C ASP A 68 -17.12 -42.27 11.61
N PRO A 69 -18.18 -42.99 11.19
CA PRO A 69 -19.56 -42.66 11.55
C PRO A 69 -19.85 -42.77 13.06
N GLY A 70 -18.96 -43.42 13.82
CA GLY A 70 -19.03 -43.52 15.27
C GLY A 70 -18.40 -42.34 16.01
N ALA A 71 -17.70 -41.44 15.29
CA ALA A 71 -17.10 -40.26 15.89
C ALA A 71 -18.17 -39.34 16.48
N GLY A 72 -18.20 -39.27 17.82
CA GLY A 72 -19.12 -38.40 18.53
C GLY A 72 -18.83 -36.91 18.29
N ALA A 73 -19.84 -36.06 18.52
CA ALA A 73 -19.71 -34.60 18.37
C ALA A 73 -18.59 -34.00 19.24
N GLU A 74 -18.27 -34.64 20.37
CA GLU A 74 -17.18 -34.25 21.28
C GLU A 74 -15.80 -34.36 20.63
N VAL A 75 -15.54 -35.45 19.89
CA VAL A 75 -14.27 -35.64 19.17
C VAL A 75 -14.10 -34.56 18.10
N MET A 76 -15.18 -34.25 17.40
CA MET A 76 -15.18 -33.19 16.39
C MET A 76 -14.93 -31.81 17.02
N LEU A 77 -15.63 -31.50 18.11
CA LEU A 77 -15.46 -30.24 18.83
C LEU A 77 -14.02 -30.08 19.35
N ARG A 78 -13.44 -31.15 19.90
CA ARG A 78 -12.05 -31.15 20.38
C ARG A 78 -11.07 -30.80 19.25
N ARG A 79 -11.19 -31.42 18.07
CA ARG A 79 -10.33 -31.13 16.91
C ARG A 79 -10.48 -29.71 16.35
N LEU A 80 -11.59 -29.03 16.65
CA LEU A 80 -11.85 -27.64 16.24
C LEU A 80 -11.42 -26.60 17.27
N THR A 81 -11.22 -27.00 18.54
CA THR A 81 -11.01 -26.06 19.66
C THR A 81 -9.68 -26.25 20.37
N VAL A 82 -9.07 -27.43 20.28
CA VAL A 82 -7.78 -27.75 20.90
C VAL A 82 -6.72 -27.88 19.81
N MET A 83 -5.60 -27.19 20.01
CA MET A 83 -4.48 -27.22 19.07
C MET A 83 -3.60 -28.44 19.34
N ASP A 84 -3.99 -29.58 18.78
CA ASP A 84 -3.25 -30.83 18.91
C ASP A 84 -2.26 -31.01 17.76
N VAL A 85 -0.97 -30.87 18.06
CA VAL A 85 0.13 -31.02 17.08
C VAL A 85 0.40 -32.48 16.69
N THR A 86 -0.25 -33.45 17.33
CA THR A 86 -0.19 -34.86 16.98
C THR A 86 -1.31 -35.30 16.04
N ASP A 87 -2.35 -34.47 15.90
CA ASP A 87 -3.43 -34.63 14.92
C ASP A 87 -3.24 -33.67 13.73
N PRO A 88 -2.57 -34.08 12.64
CA PRO A 88 -2.31 -33.21 11.50
C PRO A 88 -3.59 -32.71 10.83
N VAL A 89 -4.70 -33.45 10.94
CA VAL A 89 -5.97 -33.06 10.33
C VAL A 89 -6.63 -31.95 11.15
N GLY A 90 -6.75 -32.12 12.47
CA GLY A 90 -7.26 -31.08 13.37
C GLY A 90 -6.41 -29.79 13.29
N LEU A 91 -5.09 -29.95 13.35
CA LEU A 91 -4.14 -28.84 13.18
C LEU A 91 -4.34 -28.10 11.85
N ALA A 92 -4.49 -28.85 10.74
CA ALA A 92 -4.71 -28.25 9.43
C ALA A 92 -6.03 -27.46 9.36
N VAL A 93 -7.11 -27.97 9.98
CA VAL A 93 -8.41 -27.30 10.00
C VAL A 93 -8.34 -25.97 10.76
N ILE A 94 -7.68 -25.94 11.91
CA ILE A 94 -7.49 -24.71 12.70
C ILE A 94 -6.67 -23.69 11.91
N LEU A 95 -5.50 -24.09 11.38
CA LEU A 95 -4.63 -23.20 10.61
C LEU A 95 -5.29 -22.70 9.33
N LEU A 96 -6.02 -23.56 8.60
CA LEU A 96 -6.75 -23.18 7.40
C LEU A 96 -7.91 -22.23 7.71
N SER A 97 -8.61 -22.48 8.82
CA SER A 97 -9.69 -21.61 9.28
C SER A 97 -9.21 -20.20 9.58
N LEU A 98 -7.98 -20.01 10.08
CA LEU A 98 -7.36 -18.69 10.22
C LEU A 98 -6.84 -18.15 8.89
N ALA A 99 -6.20 -18.98 8.07
CA ALA A 99 -5.64 -18.57 6.78
C ALA A 99 -6.69 -18.00 5.82
N ILE A 100 -7.96 -18.40 5.93
CA ILE A 100 -9.06 -17.88 5.12
C ILE A 100 -9.32 -16.37 5.34
N LEU A 101 -8.85 -15.78 6.46
CA LEU A 101 -8.87 -14.33 6.67
C LEU A 101 -8.26 -13.58 5.48
N TRP A 102 -7.22 -14.15 4.86
CA TRP A 102 -6.51 -13.51 3.76
C TRP A 102 -7.39 -13.32 2.52
N PRO A 103 -7.92 -14.38 1.86
CA PRO A 103 -8.83 -14.21 0.73
C PRO A 103 -10.12 -13.48 1.12
N SER A 104 -10.66 -13.68 2.32
CA SER A 104 -11.87 -12.97 2.77
C SER A 104 -11.67 -11.45 2.80
N TYR A 105 -10.56 -10.97 3.35
CA TYR A 105 -10.26 -9.55 3.35
C TYR A 105 -9.96 -9.02 1.93
N LEU A 106 -9.17 -9.73 1.13
CA LEU A 106 -8.85 -9.30 -0.23
C LEU A 106 -10.11 -9.17 -1.09
N PHE A 107 -11.02 -10.14 -1.00
CA PHE A 107 -12.27 -10.16 -1.75
C PHE A 107 -13.20 -9.03 -1.29
N ALA A 108 -13.38 -8.83 0.01
CA ALA A 108 -14.15 -7.71 0.55
C ALA A 108 -13.57 -6.36 0.10
N SER A 109 -12.25 -6.19 0.19
CA SER A 109 -11.57 -4.95 -0.23
C SER A 109 -11.68 -4.71 -1.74
N TRP A 110 -11.66 -5.77 -2.55
CA TRP A 110 -11.88 -5.64 -4.00
C TRP A 110 -13.29 -5.17 -4.33
N ILE A 111 -14.33 -5.74 -3.71
CA ILE A 111 -15.75 -5.36 -3.90
C ILE A 111 -16.00 -3.92 -3.45
N VAL A 112 -15.50 -3.55 -2.26
CA VAL A 112 -15.86 -2.30 -1.61
C VAL A 112 -14.92 -1.16 -2.02
N ALA A 113 -13.60 -1.35 -1.88
CA ALA A 113 -12.60 -0.31 -2.13
C ALA A 113 -12.07 -0.28 -3.59
N GLY A 114 -12.27 -1.35 -4.36
CA GLY A 114 -12.02 -1.40 -5.81
C GLY A 114 -10.62 -1.91 -6.21
N LYS A 115 -10.21 -1.54 -7.43
CA LYS A 115 -8.92 -1.97 -8.05
C LYS A 115 -7.70 -1.47 -7.28
N ARG A 116 -6.50 -1.99 -7.62
CA ARG A 116 -5.19 -1.73 -6.97
C ARG A 116 -5.03 -2.36 -5.59
N ILE A 117 -5.41 -3.63 -5.46
CA ILE A 117 -5.38 -4.37 -4.19
C ILE A 117 -3.97 -4.54 -3.63
N GLY A 118 -2.94 -4.52 -4.47
CA GLY A 118 -1.57 -4.69 -4.00
C GLY A 118 -1.03 -3.54 -3.14
N HIS A 119 -1.72 -2.40 -3.05
CA HIS A 119 -1.40 -1.35 -2.06
C HIS A 119 -1.82 -1.72 -0.63
N ILE A 120 -2.53 -2.83 -0.46
CA ILE A 120 -2.68 -3.48 0.85
C ILE A 120 -1.35 -4.09 1.27
N SER A 121 -0.58 -4.63 0.32
CA SER A 121 0.68 -5.34 0.59
C SER A 121 1.86 -4.40 0.79
N SER A 122 2.00 -3.38 -0.07
CA SER A 122 3.13 -2.44 -0.01
C SER A 122 2.89 -1.15 -0.81
N VAL A 123 3.76 -0.16 -0.60
CA VAL A 123 3.82 1.07 -1.43
C VAL A 123 4.10 0.77 -2.91
N ALA A 124 4.77 -0.34 -3.21
CA ALA A 124 5.06 -0.78 -4.58
C ALA A 124 3.83 -1.40 -5.28
N GLY A 125 2.72 -1.57 -4.58
CA GLY A 125 1.50 -2.17 -5.14
C GLY A 125 1.62 -3.68 -5.36
N ARG A 126 2.60 -4.34 -4.74
CA ARG A 126 2.84 -5.80 -4.79
C ARG A 126 3.80 -6.21 -3.68
N LEU A 127 3.81 -7.50 -3.31
CA LEU A 127 4.85 -8.03 -2.43
C LEU A 127 6.23 -7.94 -3.12
N ARG A 128 7.20 -7.40 -2.41
CA ARG A 128 8.61 -7.33 -2.85
C ARG A 128 9.30 -8.63 -2.49
N TRP A 129 9.08 -9.68 -3.26
CA TRP A 129 9.57 -11.04 -2.98
C TRP A 129 11.05 -11.12 -2.61
N ARG A 130 11.93 -10.42 -3.33
CA ARG A 130 13.37 -10.37 -3.00
C ARG A 130 13.61 -9.83 -1.59
N TRP A 131 12.91 -8.77 -1.22
CA TRP A 131 13.00 -8.17 0.11
C TRP A 131 12.41 -9.09 1.18
N MET A 132 11.28 -9.74 0.88
CA MET A 132 10.67 -10.72 1.79
C MET A 132 11.61 -11.88 2.07
N LEU A 133 12.26 -12.45 1.05
CA LEU A 133 13.25 -13.52 1.20
C LEU A 133 14.45 -13.09 2.05
N VAL A 134 14.95 -11.86 1.86
CA VAL A 134 16.03 -11.29 2.70
C VAL A 134 15.57 -11.18 4.16
N CYS A 135 14.35 -10.67 4.39
CA CYS A 135 13.77 -10.55 5.73
C CYS A 135 13.53 -11.92 6.37
N THR A 136 13.11 -12.92 5.61
CA THR A 136 12.93 -14.30 6.09
C THR A 136 14.27 -14.93 6.44
N GLY A 137 15.28 -14.79 5.59
CA GLY A 137 16.64 -15.28 5.87
C GLY A 137 17.23 -14.64 7.13
N ALA A 138 17.06 -13.32 7.30
CA ALA A 138 17.45 -12.62 8.52
C ALA A 138 16.71 -13.16 9.76
N ALA A 139 15.39 -13.37 9.67
CA ALA A 139 14.60 -13.92 10.77
C ALA A 139 15.09 -15.32 11.15
N VAL A 140 15.32 -16.21 10.18
CA VAL A 140 15.86 -17.56 10.41
C VAL A 140 17.19 -17.50 11.15
N VAL A 141 18.13 -16.67 10.70
CA VAL A 141 19.45 -16.55 11.35
C VAL A 141 19.31 -16.03 12.79
N VAL A 142 18.52 -14.99 13.02
CA VAL A 142 18.29 -14.44 14.36
C VAL A 142 17.69 -15.51 15.28
N TYR A 143 16.69 -16.25 14.80
CA TYR A 143 16.05 -17.29 15.59
C TYR A 143 17.00 -18.45 15.92
N ILE A 144 17.78 -18.93 14.95
CA ILE A 144 18.77 -19.98 15.18
C ILE A 144 19.78 -19.53 16.23
N VAL A 145 20.34 -18.32 16.09
CA VAL A 145 21.39 -17.82 17.00
C VAL A 145 20.83 -17.62 18.42
N VAL A 146 19.69 -16.95 18.58
CA VAL A 146 19.15 -16.66 19.92
C VAL A 146 18.63 -17.94 20.59
N SER A 147 18.00 -18.85 19.84
CA SER A 147 17.61 -20.15 20.38
C SER A 147 18.82 -20.96 20.82
N ALA A 148 19.87 -21.06 20.00
CA ALA A 148 21.11 -21.77 20.35
C ALA A 148 21.77 -21.20 21.62
N LEU A 149 21.78 -19.87 21.78
CA LEU A 149 22.28 -19.23 23.01
C LEU A 149 21.40 -19.53 24.22
N THR A 150 20.08 -19.59 24.04
CA THR A 150 19.14 -19.92 25.12
C THR A 150 19.34 -21.35 25.61
N PHE A 151 19.65 -22.30 24.72
CA PHE A 151 19.99 -23.69 25.09
C PHE A 151 21.27 -23.82 25.94
N LEU A 152 22.14 -22.79 26.00
CA LEU A 152 23.34 -22.79 26.85
C LEU A 152 23.04 -22.37 28.30
N ILE A 153 21.84 -21.84 28.55
CA ILE A 153 21.43 -21.40 29.88
C ILE A 153 20.79 -22.62 30.59
N PRO A 154 21.24 -22.99 31.81
CA PRO A 154 20.57 -24.01 32.59
C PRO A 154 19.15 -23.54 32.90
N VAL A 155 18.14 -24.21 32.36
CA VAL A 155 16.74 -23.93 32.64
C VAL A 155 16.22 -25.00 33.60
N GLU A 156 15.59 -24.58 34.68
CA GLU A 156 14.80 -25.51 35.51
C GLU A 156 13.64 -26.04 34.65
N GLU A 157 13.41 -27.36 34.67
CA GLU A 157 12.35 -28.01 33.88
C GLU A 157 10.99 -27.36 34.16
N GLY A 158 10.55 -26.51 33.23
CA GLY A 158 9.33 -25.73 33.34
C GLY A 158 8.22 -26.32 32.47
N SER A 159 7.13 -26.69 33.15
CA SER A 159 5.86 -27.25 32.66
C SER A 159 5.98 -28.54 31.83
N SER A 160 5.82 -29.65 32.53
CA SER A 160 5.43 -30.96 32.01
C SER A 160 4.00 -30.91 31.44
N GLY A 161 3.85 -30.42 30.22
CA GLY A 161 2.70 -30.80 29.39
C GLY A 161 2.82 -32.27 28.97
N ASP A 162 1.76 -32.85 28.40
CA ASP A 162 1.83 -34.15 27.71
C ASP A 162 2.61 -33.97 26.39
N LEU A 163 3.91 -33.75 26.50
CA LEU A 163 4.81 -33.61 25.37
C LEU A 163 5.03 -34.98 24.73
N VAL A 164 4.68 -35.10 23.45
CA VAL A 164 4.90 -36.33 22.68
C VAL A 164 6.17 -36.16 21.85
N ALA A 165 7.16 -37.01 22.13
CA ALA A 165 8.41 -36.99 21.38
C ALA A 165 8.21 -37.49 19.93
N PRO A 166 9.06 -37.09 18.97
CA PRO A 166 8.90 -37.45 17.56
C PRO A 166 8.79 -38.95 17.29
N GLN A 167 9.54 -39.77 18.04
CA GLN A 167 9.52 -41.23 17.90
C GLN A 167 8.19 -41.87 18.34
N ASP A 168 7.45 -41.19 19.22
CA ASP A 168 6.19 -41.67 19.78
C ASP A 168 4.97 -41.10 19.02
N ASN A 169 5.18 -40.16 18.10
CA ASN A 169 4.15 -39.57 17.24
C ASN A 169 4.17 -40.20 15.83
N PRO A 170 3.24 -41.12 15.50
CA PRO A 170 3.19 -41.74 14.17
C PRO A 170 2.86 -40.74 13.05
N SER A 171 2.28 -39.59 13.40
CA SER A 171 1.90 -38.51 12.47
C SER A 171 2.93 -37.36 12.44
N PHE A 172 4.13 -37.55 13.00
CA PHE A 172 5.14 -36.49 13.12
C PHE A 172 5.43 -35.79 11.78
N VAL A 173 5.73 -36.56 10.72
CA VAL A 173 6.05 -36.00 9.40
C VAL A 173 4.86 -35.24 8.81
N ALA A 174 3.65 -35.79 8.94
CA ALA A 174 2.44 -35.14 8.44
C ALA A 174 2.19 -33.81 9.17
N SER A 175 2.35 -33.79 10.49
CA SER A 175 2.16 -32.58 11.32
C SER A 175 3.21 -31.53 11.01
N LEU A 176 4.47 -31.93 10.84
CA LEU A 176 5.55 -31.03 10.42
C LEU A 176 5.27 -30.42 9.04
N LEU A 177 4.80 -31.21 8.07
CA LEU A 177 4.41 -30.71 6.76
C LEU A 177 3.23 -29.73 6.85
N VAL A 178 2.22 -30.02 7.68
CA VAL A 178 1.10 -29.10 7.93
C VAL A 178 1.60 -27.77 8.48
N VAL A 179 2.49 -27.78 9.47
CA VAL A 179 3.10 -26.57 10.04
C VAL A 179 3.84 -25.79 8.96
N LEU A 180 4.76 -26.43 8.24
CA LEU A 180 5.60 -25.77 7.23
C LEU A 180 4.80 -25.22 6.05
N LEU A 181 3.67 -25.84 5.71
CA LEU A 181 2.83 -25.43 4.59
C LEU A 181 1.79 -24.39 4.97
N LEU A 182 1.11 -24.53 6.11
CA LEU A 182 -0.05 -23.69 6.46
C LEU A 182 0.28 -22.50 7.36
N VAL A 183 1.25 -22.61 8.26
CA VAL A 183 1.66 -21.48 9.12
C VAL A 183 2.06 -20.24 8.31
N PRO A 184 2.80 -20.36 7.17
CA PRO A 184 3.07 -19.20 6.33
C PRO A 184 1.81 -18.44 5.88
N PHE A 185 0.74 -19.16 5.54
CA PHE A 185 -0.52 -18.55 5.12
C PHE A 185 -1.31 -17.97 6.30
N GLN A 186 -1.35 -18.67 7.43
CA GLN A 186 -2.00 -18.18 8.65
C GLN A 186 -1.35 -16.87 9.14
N ALA A 187 -0.04 -16.85 9.32
CA ALA A 187 0.69 -15.66 9.75
C ALA A 187 0.54 -14.50 8.73
N THR A 188 0.60 -14.80 7.43
CA THR A 188 0.35 -13.80 6.38
C THR A 188 -1.06 -13.23 6.49
N ALA A 189 -2.07 -14.08 6.71
CA ALA A 189 -3.46 -13.64 6.82
C ALA A 189 -3.66 -12.65 7.97
N GLU A 190 -3.07 -12.91 9.13
CA GLU A 190 -3.11 -12.00 10.26
C GLU A 190 -2.40 -10.68 9.96
N GLU A 191 -1.21 -10.71 9.33
CA GLU A 191 -0.54 -9.47 8.94
C GLU A 191 -1.36 -8.65 7.93
N TYR A 192 -2.08 -9.29 7.01
CA TYR A 192 -3.01 -8.61 6.11
C TYR A 192 -4.17 -7.94 6.85
N VAL A 193 -4.69 -8.55 7.92
CA VAL A 193 -5.78 -7.98 8.72
C VAL A 193 -5.27 -6.87 9.64
N PHE A 194 -4.24 -7.12 10.44
CA PHE A 194 -3.80 -6.18 11.46
C PHE A 194 -2.96 -5.04 10.87
N ARG A 195 -2.04 -5.35 9.96
CA ARG A 195 -1.09 -4.38 9.40
C ARG A 195 -1.59 -3.88 8.05
N GLY A 196 -2.19 -4.72 7.22
CA GLY A 196 -2.81 -4.28 5.96
C GLY A 196 -4.09 -3.48 6.19
N TYR A 197 -5.12 -4.12 6.77
CA TYR A 197 -6.45 -3.55 6.92
C TYR A 197 -6.54 -2.53 8.07
N LEU A 198 -6.31 -2.94 9.32
CA LEU A 198 -6.56 -2.09 10.49
C LEU A 198 -5.64 -0.87 10.53
N MET A 199 -4.34 -1.03 10.28
CA MET A 199 -3.41 0.10 10.21
C MET A 199 -3.84 1.13 9.15
N GLN A 200 -4.22 0.70 7.94
CA GLN A 200 -4.65 1.63 6.88
C GLN A 200 -6.02 2.24 7.17
N THR A 201 -6.88 1.51 7.88
CA THR A 201 -8.17 1.98 8.36
C THR A 201 -7.98 3.09 9.38
N VAL A 202 -7.10 2.90 10.37
CA VAL A 202 -6.74 3.97 11.33
C VAL A 202 -6.07 5.13 10.60
N GLY A 203 -5.13 4.88 9.70
CA GLY A 203 -4.42 5.90 8.94
C GLY A 203 -5.30 6.71 7.97
N ARG A 204 -6.52 6.24 7.70
CA ARG A 204 -7.57 7.00 7.00
C ARG A 204 -8.09 8.17 7.84
N TRP A 205 -8.24 7.95 9.14
CA TRP A 205 -8.86 8.90 10.07
C TRP A 205 -7.82 9.68 10.85
N LEU A 206 -6.68 9.07 11.17
CA LEU A 206 -5.61 9.64 11.97
C LEU A 206 -4.32 9.71 11.16
N ARG A 207 -3.73 10.91 11.07
CA ARG A 207 -2.57 11.17 10.20
C ARG A 207 -1.26 10.59 10.75
N HIS A 208 -1.07 10.64 12.07
CA HIS A 208 0.19 10.29 12.71
C HIS A 208 0.37 8.76 12.77
N PRO A 209 1.55 8.22 12.37
CA PRO A 209 1.76 6.78 12.27
C PRO A 209 1.65 6.04 13.61
N ALA A 210 1.97 6.69 14.73
CA ALA A 210 1.85 6.06 16.05
C ALA A 210 0.44 5.53 16.32
N TRP A 211 -0.62 6.24 15.90
CA TRP A 211 -1.98 5.75 16.08
C TRP A 211 -2.26 4.49 15.25
N ALA A 212 -1.77 4.48 14.02
CA ALA A 212 -1.93 3.35 13.10
C ALA A 212 -1.15 2.10 13.57
N ILE A 213 -0.07 2.29 14.32
CA ILE A 213 0.73 1.21 14.93
C ILE A 213 0.10 0.75 16.24
N LEU A 214 -0.27 1.67 17.15
CA LEU A 214 -0.63 1.34 18.53
C LEU A 214 -2.10 0.96 18.71
N LEU A 215 -3.04 1.56 17.98
CA LEU A 215 -4.48 1.27 18.17
C LEU A 215 -4.88 -0.17 17.78
N PRO A 216 -4.26 -0.83 16.78
CA PRO A 216 -4.52 -2.24 16.50
C PRO A 216 -3.94 -3.21 17.55
N VAL A 217 -2.98 -2.79 18.38
CA VAL A 217 -2.28 -3.69 19.32
C VAL A 217 -3.23 -4.37 20.31
N PRO A 218 -4.15 -3.67 21.00
CA PRO A 218 -5.08 -4.33 21.92
C PRO A 218 -5.95 -5.38 21.23
N LEU A 219 -6.37 -5.14 19.98
CA LEU A 219 -7.17 -6.11 19.21
C LEU A 219 -6.35 -7.37 18.88
N PHE A 220 -5.05 -7.20 18.60
CA PHE A 220 -4.15 -8.33 18.36
C PHE A 220 -3.90 -9.13 19.64
N VAL A 221 -3.61 -8.44 20.76
CA VAL A 221 -3.37 -9.07 22.07
C VAL A 221 -4.60 -9.82 22.55
N LEU A 222 -5.81 -9.26 22.41
CA LEU A 222 -7.07 -9.94 22.78
C LEU A 222 -7.31 -11.26 22.03
N GLY A 223 -6.72 -11.42 20.84
CA GLY A 223 -6.78 -12.67 20.09
C GLY A 223 -5.85 -13.76 20.61
N HIS A 224 -4.99 -13.45 21.59
CA HIS A 224 -3.99 -14.38 22.13
C HIS A 224 -4.23 -14.62 23.61
N VAL A 225 -4.48 -15.87 23.97
CA VAL A 225 -4.77 -16.27 25.36
C VAL A 225 -3.45 -16.64 26.05
N TYR A 226 -2.84 -15.66 26.71
CA TYR A 226 -1.65 -15.85 27.55
C TYR A 226 -1.79 -15.13 28.88
N ASP A 227 -0.92 -15.45 29.82
CA ASP A 227 -0.66 -14.67 31.03
C ASP A 227 -0.11 -13.26 30.73
N VAL A 228 0.13 -12.46 31.76
CA VAL A 228 0.57 -11.05 31.60
C VAL A 228 1.93 -10.95 30.88
N LEU A 229 2.84 -11.90 31.13
CA LEU A 229 4.16 -11.92 30.51
C LEU A 229 4.05 -12.28 29.02
N GLY A 230 3.27 -13.30 28.68
CA GLY A 230 2.99 -13.69 27.30
C GLY A 230 2.25 -12.59 26.54
N GLN A 231 1.23 -11.96 27.12
CA GLN A 231 0.55 -10.81 26.52
C GLN A 231 1.49 -9.63 26.27
N THR A 232 2.46 -9.40 27.17
CA THR A 232 3.50 -8.37 26.97
C THR A 232 4.40 -8.71 25.78
N SER A 233 4.80 -9.98 25.65
CA SER A 233 5.55 -10.48 24.49
C SER A 233 4.77 -10.30 23.18
N VAL A 234 3.49 -10.69 23.15
CA VAL A 234 2.58 -10.52 22.00
C VAL A 234 2.42 -9.04 21.65
N ALA A 235 2.28 -8.15 22.64
CA ALA A 235 2.18 -6.71 22.43
C ALA A 235 3.47 -6.13 21.82
N ALA A 236 4.64 -6.54 22.33
CA ALA A 236 5.94 -6.12 21.80
C ALA A 236 6.13 -6.58 20.35
N PHE A 237 5.79 -7.83 20.05
CA PHE A 237 5.74 -8.35 18.68
C PHE A 237 4.82 -7.50 17.81
N ALA A 238 3.63 -7.18 18.30
CA ALA A 238 2.64 -6.47 17.53
C ALA A 238 3.08 -5.05 17.14
N ILE A 239 3.74 -4.36 18.07
CA ILE A 239 4.33 -3.04 17.87
C ILE A 239 5.50 -3.13 16.88
N ALA A 240 6.38 -4.13 17.02
CA ALA A 240 7.52 -4.33 16.13
C ALA A 240 7.07 -4.60 14.67
N ALA A 241 6.09 -5.49 14.48
CA ALA A 241 5.50 -5.77 13.18
C ALA A 241 4.86 -4.50 12.56
N GLY A 242 4.14 -3.72 13.38
CA GLY A 242 3.57 -2.44 12.96
C GLY A 242 4.64 -1.41 12.56
N TRP A 243 5.70 -1.29 13.36
CA TRP A 243 6.84 -0.43 13.08
C TRP A 243 7.52 -0.81 11.76
N LEU A 244 7.90 -2.07 11.59
CA LEU A 244 8.56 -2.58 10.38
C LEU A 244 7.71 -2.36 9.13
N THR A 245 6.39 -2.56 9.24
CA THR A 245 5.46 -2.34 8.14
C THR A 245 5.46 -0.88 7.70
N TRP A 246 5.27 0.05 8.64
CA TRP A 246 5.29 1.48 8.36
C TRP A 246 6.65 1.94 7.82
N ARG A 247 7.73 1.44 8.44
CA ARG A 247 9.11 1.83 8.19
C ARG A 247 9.61 1.44 6.81
N THR A 248 9.33 0.20 6.40
CA THR A 248 9.77 -0.39 5.13
C THR A 248 8.75 -0.19 4.01
N GLY A 249 7.58 0.35 4.31
CA GLY A 249 6.54 0.64 3.32
C GLY A 249 5.77 -0.61 2.85
N GLY A 250 5.73 -1.70 3.63
CA GLY A 250 5.03 -2.91 3.23
C GLY A 250 5.07 -4.03 4.29
N LEU A 251 4.23 -5.04 4.09
CA LEU A 251 4.03 -6.14 5.05
C LEU A 251 5.20 -7.14 5.11
N GLU A 252 6.15 -7.09 4.18
CA GLU A 252 7.09 -8.19 3.94
C GLU A 252 7.95 -8.56 5.16
N ALA A 253 8.46 -7.56 5.90
CA ALA A 253 9.28 -7.80 7.09
C ALA A 253 8.44 -8.29 8.28
N ALA A 254 7.21 -7.80 8.41
CA ALA A 254 6.30 -8.26 9.46
C ALA A 254 5.84 -9.71 9.20
N ILE A 255 5.50 -10.05 7.95
CA ILE A 255 5.19 -11.41 7.52
C ILE A 255 6.39 -12.32 7.81
N ALA A 256 7.60 -11.94 7.42
CA ALA A 256 8.79 -12.76 7.66
C ALA A 256 9.00 -13.04 9.17
N LEU A 257 8.88 -12.01 10.02
CA LEU A 257 8.98 -12.18 11.47
C LEU A 257 7.90 -13.12 12.02
N HIS A 258 6.64 -12.91 11.62
CA HIS A 258 5.51 -13.70 12.10
C HIS A 258 5.60 -15.16 11.65
N VAL A 259 5.89 -15.39 10.37
CA VAL A 259 6.02 -16.74 9.82
C VAL A 259 7.11 -17.51 10.55
N ILE A 260 8.30 -16.93 10.75
CA ILE A 260 9.38 -17.62 11.45
C ILE A 260 9.07 -17.81 12.93
N ASN A 261 8.49 -16.81 13.61
CA ASN A 261 8.04 -16.94 15.00
C ASN A 261 7.12 -18.15 15.18
N ASN A 262 6.09 -18.25 14.34
CA ASN A 262 5.09 -19.31 14.47
C ASN A 262 5.65 -20.65 13.99
N ILE A 263 6.45 -20.72 12.91
CA ILE A 263 7.08 -21.98 12.49
C ILE A 263 7.95 -22.54 13.62
N VAL A 264 8.71 -21.69 14.33
CA VAL A 264 9.55 -22.14 15.44
C VAL A 264 8.69 -22.58 16.61
N ALA A 265 7.66 -21.82 17.00
CA ALA A 265 6.76 -22.17 18.11
C ALA A 265 6.02 -23.51 17.85
N PHE A 266 5.36 -23.64 16.71
CA PHE A 266 4.69 -24.88 16.31
C PHE A 266 5.68 -26.02 16.06
N GLY A 267 6.84 -25.72 15.49
CA GLY A 267 7.90 -26.69 15.25
C GLY A 267 8.40 -27.31 16.56
N PHE A 268 8.77 -26.49 17.54
CA PHE A 268 9.16 -26.98 18.87
C PHE A 268 8.08 -27.84 19.50
N SER A 269 6.80 -27.53 19.29
CA SER A 269 5.72 -28.38 19.77
C SER A 269 5.62 -29.72 19.05
N VAL A 270 5.75 -29.74 17.72
CA VAL A 270 5.83 -30.99 16.93
C VAL A 270 7.04 -31.84 17.31
N PHE A 271 8.14 -31.21 17.76
CA PHE A 271 9.34 -31.89 18.27
C PHE A 271 9.23 -32.32 19.75
N GLY A 272 8.11 -32.07 20.42
CA GLY A 272 7.93 -32.39 21.84
C GLY A 272 8.79 -31.56 22.79
N LEU A 273 9.22 -30.37 22.36
CA LEU A 273 10.06 -29.44 23.14
C LEU A 273 9.25 -28.35 23.85
N SER A 274 8.00 -28.13 23.43
CA SER A 274 7.09 -27.14 24.02
C SER A 274 5.63 -27.55 23.82
N ASP A 275 4.73 -27.09 24.69
CA ASP A 275 3.29 -27.25 24.47
C ASP A 275 2.75 -26.03 23.70
N ALA A 276 2.12 -26.26 22.55
CA ALA A 276 1.48 -25.21 21.74
C ALA A 276 0.27 -24.55 22.44
N ASN A 277 -0.30 -25.20 23.45
CA ASN A 277 -1.42 -24.69 24.24
C ASN A 277 -0.98 -24.09 25.58
N ALA A 278 0.32 -24.07 25.89
CA ALA A 278 0.82 -23.44 27.10
C ALA A 278 0.48 -21.94 27.10
N THR A 279 -0.14 -21.48 28.19
CA THR A 279 -0.54 -20.07 28.34
C THR A 279 0.34 -19.29 29.31
N ASP A 280 1.16 -20.00 30.10
CA ASP A 280 2.11 -19.42 31.05
C ASP A 280 3.44 -19.11 30.36
N THR A 281 3.99 -17.91 30.59
CA THR A 281 5.26 -17.48 29.99
C THR A 281 6.28 -17.21 31.09
N THR A 282 7.47 -17.82 30.99
CA THR A 282 8.55 -17.54 31.96
C THR A 282 9.20 -16.18 31.70
N VAL A 283 9.84 -15.61 32.73
CA VAL A 283 10.62 -14.36 32.58
C VAL A 283 11.73 -14.52 31.54
N LEU A 284 12.40 -15.68 31.52
CA LEU A 284 13.40 -15.99 30.49
C LEU A 284 12.77 -16.02 29.10
N GLY A 285 11.59 -16.64 28.94
CA GLY A 285 10.84 -16.65 27.69
C GLY A 285 10.49 -15.25 27.19
N LEU A 286 10.01 -14.36 28.08
CA LEU A 286 9.76 -12.96 27.74
C LEU A 286 11.04 -12.25 27.30
N VAL A 287 12.13 -12.36 28.05
CA VAL A 287 13.41 -11.72 27.72
C VAL A 287 13.95 -12.23 26.38
N SER A 288 13.95 -13.55 26.16
CA SER A 288 14.38 -14.15 24.89
C SER A 288 13.54 -13.66 23.72
N SER A 289 12.23 -13.57 23.87
CA SER A 289 11.33 -13.01 22.85
C SER A 289 11.66 -11.55 22.52
N LEU A 290 11.82 -10.70 23.55
CA LEU A 290 12.16 -9.28 23.36
C LEU A 290 13.52 -9.10 22.68
N VAL A 291 14.50 -9.94 23.03
CA VAL A 291 15.83 -9.95 22.39
C VAL A 291 15.72 -10.38 20.93
N MET A 292 15.01 -11.47 20.62
CA MET A 292 14.77 -11.92 19.24
C MET A 292 14.12 -10.82 18.39
N ILE A 293 13.04 -10.21 18.89
CA ILE A 293 12.32 -9.14 18.21
C ILE A 293 13.23 -7.92 18.02
N GLY A 294 13.94 -7.51 19.06
CA GLY A 294 14.84 -6.34 19.03
C GLY A 294 15.98 -6.51 18.03
N ILE A 295 16.65 -7.66 18.04
CA ILE A 295 17.73 -7.99 17.09
C ILE A 295 17.17 -8.01 15.68
N TYR A 296 16.04 -8.67 15.44
CA TYR A 296 15.42 -8.73 14.11
C TYR A 296 15.07 -7.34 13.57
N VAL A 297 14.42 -6.51 14.39
CA VAL A 297 14.09 -5.12 14.02
C VAL A 297 15.37 -4.34 13.70
N GLY A 298 16.42 -4.47 14.51
CA GLY A 298 17.71 -3.82 14.29
C GLY A 298 18.37 -4.25 12.97
N VAL A 299 18.38 -5.55 12.68
CA VAL A 299 18.92 -6.10 11.42
C VAL A 299 18.13 -5.59 10.22
N VAL A 300 16.79 -5.64 10.26
CA VAL A 300 15.95 -5.14 9.16
C VAL A 300 16.13 -3.64 8.95
N GLU A 301 16.21 -2.84 10.02
CA GLU A 301 16.52 -1.41 9.94
C GLU A 301 17.88 -1.15 9.29
N TRP A 302 18.91 -1.91 9.68
CA TRP A 302 20.24 -1.79 9.10
C TRP A 302 20.27 -2.16 7.61
N LEU A 303 19.64 -3.29 7.23
CA LEU A 303 19.51 -3.72 5.84
C LEU A 303 18.73 -2.68 5.02
N TRP A 304 17.62 -2.16 5.57
CA TRP A 304 16.77 -1.20 4.89
C TRP A 304 17.48 0.13 4.65
N ARG A 305 18.30 0.61 5.59
CA ARG A 305 19.11 1.82 5.44
C ARG A 305 20.15 1.72 4.31
N ARG A 306 20.57 0.50 3.96
CA ARG A 306 21.49 0.23 2.83
C ARG A 306 20.77 0.06 1.49
N GLY A 307 19.45 -0.06 1.50
CA GLY A 307 18.62 -0.25 0.32
C GLY A 307 18.17 1.05 -0.35
N ASP A 308 17.17 0.95 -1.23
CA ASP A 308 16.63 2.09 -2.00
C ASP A 308 15.79 3.08 -1.17
N GLY A 309 15.47 2.75 0.09
CA GLY A 309 14.78 3.61 1.05
C GLY A 309 13.35 4.01 0.67
N ARG A 310 12.78 3.43 -0.40
CA ARG A 310 11.46 3.84 -0.94
C ARG A 310 10.33 3.35 -0.04
N ARG A 311 9.88 4.22 0.87
CA ARG A 311 8.84 3.92 1.88
C ARG A 311 7.49 4.61 1.65
N THR A 312 7.36 5.42 0.59
CA THR A 312 6.16 6.21 0.32
C THR A 312 5.74 6.15 -1.15
N LEU A 313 4.44 6.28 -1.41
CA LEU A 313 3.86 6.37 -2.75
C LEU A 313 3.43 7.81 -3.06
N ARG A 314 3.96 8.42 -4.12
CA ARG A 314 3.48 9.71 -4.64
C ARG A 314 2.45 9.47 -5.74
N LEU A 315 1.30 10.14 -5.65
CA LEU A 315 0.25 10.11 -6.66
C LEU A 315 0.38 11.34 -7.54
N THR A 316 0.40 11.13 -8.86
CA THR A 316 0.36 12.22 -9.84
C THR A 316 -1.01 12.91 -9.78
N PRO A 317 -1.07 14.26 -9.62
CA PRO A 317 -2.31 15.00 -9.78
C PRO A 317 -2.90 14.75 -11.18
N ALA A 318 -4.23 14.75 -11.32
CA ALA A 318 -4.82 14.80 -12.64
C ALA A 318 -4.38 16.10 -13.34
N PRO A 319 -4.09 16.09 -14.65
CA PRO A 319 -3.82 17.33 -15.38
C PRO A 319 -4.98 18.29 -15.14
N GLU A 320 -4.68 19.57 -14.85
CA GLU A 320 -5.75 20.56 -14.76
C GLU A 320 -6.54 20.56 -16.07
N PRO A 321 -7.88 20.63 -16.03
CA PRO A 321 -8.66 20.79 -17.24
C PRO A 321 -8.21 22.09 -17.89
N VAL A 322 -7.57 22.00 -19.06
CA VAL A 322 -7.24 23.17 -19.86
C VAL A 322 -8.55 23.86 -20.18
N TYR A 323 -8.79 25.01 -19.55
CA TYR A 323 -9.94 25.84 -19.85
C TYR A 323 -9.69 26.45 -21.23
N ALA A 324 -10.12 25.75 -22.28
CA ALA A 324 -10.14 26.35 -23.60
C ALA A 324 -11.14 27.52 -23.55
N PRO A 325 -10.71 28.77 -23.74
CA PRO A 325 -11.66 29.88 -23.80
C PRO A 325 -12.67 29.57 -24.91
N PRO A 326 -13.97 29.84 -24.72
CA PRO A 326 -14.93 29.71 -25.80
C PRO A 326 -14.46 30.56 -26.97
N VAL A 327 -14.19 29.90 -28.11
CA VAL A 327 -13.92 30.60 -29.37
C VAL A 327 -15.24 31.22 -29.80
N TYR A 328 -15.47 32.47 -29.39
CA TYR A 328 -16.47 33.30 -30.03
C TYR A 328 -15.98 33.57 -31.45
N GLY A 329 -16.58 32.91 -32.43
CA GLY A 329 -16.31 33.19 -33.84
C GLY A 329 -16.53 34.68 -34.09
N GLN A 330 -15.47 35.40 -34.40
CA GLN A 330 -15.56 36.77 -34.92
C GLN A 330 -16.23 36.69 -36.30
N PRO A 331 -17.32 37.42 -36.59
CA PRO A 331 -17.84 37.51 -37.95
C PRO A 331 -16.77 38.17 -38.84
N ILE A 332 -16.34 37.45 -39.88
CA ILE A 332 -15.41 37.96 -40.89
C ILE A 332 -16.16 39.02 -41.71
N TYR A 333 -15.98 40.30 -41.38
CA TYR A 333 -16.30 41.39 -42.29
C TYR A 333 -15.09 41.60 -43.21
N GLY A 334 -15.23 41.32 -44.51
CA GLY A 334 -14.21 41.75 -45.48
C GLY A 334 -13.97 40.91 -46.74
N GLN A 335 -14.78 39.89 -47.07
CA GLN A 335 -14.64 39.20 -48.36
C GLN A 335 -15.67 39.76 -49.36
N GLN A 336 -15.22 40.55 -50.33
CA GLN A 336 -16.02 40.98 -51.48
C GLN A 336 -16.46 39.75 -52.30
N PRO A 337 -17.69 39.72 -52.86
CA PRO A 337 -18.11 38.63 -53.74
C PRO A 337 -17.34 38.72 -55.07
N VAL A 338 -16.52 37.72 -55.37
CA VAL A 338 -15.95 37.55 -56.71
C VAL A 338 -17.05 36.98 -57.61
N TYR A 339 -17.58 37.83 -58.50
CA TYR A 339 -18.42 37.42 -59.61
C TYR A 339 -17.53 36.89 -60.74
N GLY A 340 -17.75 35.62 -61.13
CA GLY A 340 -17.33 35.10 -62.43
C GLY A 340 -16.74 33.70 -62.38
N GLN A 341 -17.55 32.69 -62.75
CA GLN A 341 -17.32 31.84 -63.94
C GLN A 341 -18.43 30.74 -64.05
N PRO A 342 -18.77 30.30 -65.28
CA PRO A 342 -20.06 29.65 -65.61
C PRO A 342 -20.10 28.13 -65.33
N PRO A 343 -21.30 27.51 -65.23
CA PRO A 343 -21.46 26.09 -64.95
C PRO A 343 -21.26 25.25 -66.22
N MET A 344 -20.51 24.15 -66.13
CA MET A 344 -20.42 23.14 -67.18
C MET A 344 -20.64 21.72 -66.63
N TYR A 345 -21.54 21.03 -67.32
CA TYR A 345 -22.25 19.81 -66.95
C TYR A 345 -21.40 18.54 -66.98
N GLY A 346 -21.68 17.63 -66.04
CA GLY A 346 -21.18 16.26 -66.01
C GLY A 346 -22.15 15.29 -65.31
N GLN A 347 -23.21 14.91 -66.03
CA GLN A 347 -23.89 13.60 -66.08
C GLN A 347 -24.37 12.90 -64.78
N GLN A 348 -25.69 13.05 -64.58
CA GLN A 348 -26.80 12.16 -64.16
C GLN A 348 -26.66 10.95 -63.17
N PRO A 349 -27.61 10.81 -62.21
CA PRO A 349 -27.84 9.63 -61.37
C PRO A 349 -28.91 8.67 -61.94
N VAL A 350 -28.77 7.36 -61.72
CA VAL A 350 -29.72 6.28 -62.13
C VAL A 350 -29.54 5.08 -61.18
N TYR A 351 -30.53 4.36 -60.59
CA TYR A 351 -31.99 4.46 -60.42
C TYR A 351 -32.42 3.46 -59.30
N GLY A 352 -33.49 3.77 -58.56
CA GLY A 352 -34.59 2.83 -58.19
C GLY A 352 -34.50 1.98 -56.91
N GLN A 353 -35.40 2.24 -55.94
CA GLN A 353 -36.64 1.46 -55.70
C GLN A 353 -37.70 2.32 -54.93
N PRO A 354 -39.01 2.12 -55.15
CA PRO A 354 -40.07 3.10 -54.80
C PRO A 354 -40.81 2.84 -53.46
N PRO A 355 -41.39 3.87 -52.81
CA PRO A 355 -42.47 3.69 -51.83
C PRO A 355 -43.86 3.70 -52.48
N VAL A 356 -44.71 2.79 -52.02
CA VAL A 356 -46.12 2.64 -52.41
C VAL A 356 -47.00 3.73 -51.78
N TYR A 357 -47.94 4.27 -52.56
CA TYR A 357 -48.91 5.31 -52.21
C TYR A 357 -50.08 4.79 -51.34
N GLY A 358 -50.59 5.63 -50.45
CA GLY A 358 -52.00 5.60 -50.03
C GLY A 358 -52.30 6.25 -48.67
N GLN A 359 -52.81 7.49 -48.66
CA GLN A 359 -54.17 7.87 -48.18
C GLN A 359 -54.32 9.41 -48.01
N PRO A 360 -55.52 9.99 -48.27
CA PRO A 360 -55.73 11.43 -48.52
C PRO A 360 -56.05 12.28 -47.26
N PRO A 361 -55.91 13.64 -47.31
CA PRO A 361 -56.17 14.54 -46.19
C PRO A 361 -57.56 15.19 -46.26
N MET A 362 -58.26 15.42 -45.13
CA MET A 362 -59.33 16.44 -45.05
C MET A 362 -59.62 16.98 -43.64
N ASN A 363 -59.44 18.30 -43.53
CA ASN A 363 -60.34 19.34 -43.01
C ASN A 363 -61.03 19.24 -41.64
N GLY A 364 -60.71 20.25 -40.81
CA GLY A 364 -61.56 20.80 -39.76
C GLY A 364 -60.99 22.14 -39.26
N GLN A 365 -61.40 23.25 -39.85
CA GLN A 365 -61.17 24.61 -39.33
C GLN A 365 -62.18 24.95 -38.22
N GLN A 366 -61.78 25.75 -37.22
CA GLN A 366 -62.33 27.11 -36.99
C GLN A 366 -61.54 27.88 -35.87
N PRO A 367 -61.55 29.24 -35.89
CA PRO A 367 -60.60 30.11 -35.20
C PRO A 367 -61.20 30.88 -33.98
N VAL A 368 -60.37 31.41 -33.08
CA VAL A 368 -60.76 32.50 -32.15
C VAL A 368 -59.64 33.54 -31.98
N TYR A 369 -60.00 34.79 -32.26
CA TYR A 369 -59.21 36.02 -32.14
C TYR A 369 -59.11 36.52 -30.70
N GLY A 370 -57.96 37.12 -30.36
CA GLY A 370 -57.86 38.13 -29.30
C GLY A 370 -56.56 38.10 -28.50
N GLN A 371 -55.58 38.96 -28.85
CA GLN A 371 -54.69 39.60 -27.87
C GLN A 371 -54.36 41.05 -28.30
N PRO A 372 -54.41 42.03 -27.38
CA PRO A 372 -54.22 43.46 -27.66
C PRO A 372 -52.75 43.90 -27.79
N PRO A 373 -52.47 45.08 -28.39
CA PRO A 373 -51.13 45.58 -28.70
C PRO A 373 -50.35 46.07 -27.47
N VAL A 374 -49.04 45.80 -27.43
CA VAL A 374 -48.12 46.26 -26.38
C VAL A 374 -47.74 47.72 -26.62
N TYR A 375 -48.21 48.62 -25.74
CA TYR A 375 -47.79 50.02 -25.63
C TYR A 375 -46.62 50.18 -24.64
N GLY A 376 -45.67 51.05 -25.00
CA GLY A 376 -44.97 51.94 -24.06
C GLY A 376 -43.83 51.37 -23.22
N GLN A 377 -42.60 51.76 -23.55
CA GLN A 377 -41.44 51.65 -22.65
C GLN A 377 -41.55 52.66 -21.49
N PRO A 378 -41.22 52.31 -20.24
CA PRO A 378 -40.94 53.29 -19.19
C PRO A 378 -39.49 53.82 -19.26
N PRO A 379 -39.24 55.10 -18.93
CA PRO A 379 -37.92 55.73 -19.01
C PRO A 379 -36.94 55.23 -17.93
N VAL A 380 -35.68 55.07 -18.33
CA VAL A 380 -34.55 54.70 -17.46
C VAL A 380 -34.16 55.88 -16.57
N TYR A 381 -34.37 55.75 -15.26
CA TYR A 381 -33.85 56.69 -14.26
C TYR A 381 -32.41 56.32 -13.87
N GLY A 382 -31.51 57.30 -14.00
CA GLY A 382 -30.34 57.56 -13.15
C GLY A 382 -29.33 56.44 -12.87
N GLN A 383 -28.14 56.53 -13.46
CA GLN A 383 -26.94 55.85 -12.95
C GLN A 383 -26.43 56.55 -11.68
N PRO A 384 -26.05 55.83 -10.60
CA PRO A 384 -25.21 56.40 -9.55
C PRO A 384 -23.74 56.51 -10.03
N PRO A 385 -22.97 57.51 -9.57
CA PRO A 385 -21.58 57.70 -9.98
C PRO A 385 -20.68 56.56 -9.51
N VAL A 386 -19.82 56.09 -10.41
CA VAL A 386 -18.78 55.09 -10.17
C VAL A 386 -17.69 55.70 -9.29
N TYR A 387 -17.61 55.29 -8.03
CA TYR A 387 -16.41 55.52 -7.21
C TYR A 387 -15.27 54.61 -7.71
N GLY A 388 -14.06 55.17 -7.74
CA GLY A 388 -12.89 54.63 -8.40
C GLY A 388 -12.53 53.18 -8.02
N ARG A 389 -12.07 52.43 -9.02
CA ARG A 389 -11.40 51.14 -8.83
C ARG A 389 -10.14 51.33 -7.96
N PRO A 390 -9.88 50.46 -6.96
CA PRO A 390 -8.53 50.33 -6.42
C PRO A 390 -7.58 49.78 -7.51
N PRO A 391 -6.27 50.11 -7.48
CA PRO A 391 -5.33 49.65 -8.48
C PRO A 391 -5.26 48.11 -8.52
N LEU A 392 -5.18 47.58 -9.74
CA LEU A 392 -4.99 46.17 -10.03
C LEU A 392 -3.69 45.70 -9.38
N VAL A 393 -3.81 44.81 -8.39
CA VAL A 393 -2.69 43.95 -7.99
C VAL A 393 -2.41 43.03 -9.18
N PRO A 394 -1.16 42.94 -9.69
CA PRO A 394 -0.85 42.02 -10.77
C PRO A 394 -1.18 40.59 -10.34
N GLU A 395 -2.00 39.92 -11.14
CA GLU A 395 -2.24 38.48 -11.03
C GLU A 395 -0.90 37.75 -11.19
N PRO A 396 -0.55 36.77 -10.34
CA PRO A 396 0.65 35.97 -10.57
C PRO A 396 0.50 35.23 -11.90
N GLN A 397 1.47 35.42 -12.79
CA GLN A 397 1.50 34.74 -14.09
C GLN A 397 1.47 33.21 -13.91
N PRO A 398 0.79 32.46 -14.79
CA PRO A 398 0.85 31.01 -14.78
C PRO A 398 2.30 30.56 -14.99
N THR A 399 2.80 29.73 -14.08
CA THR A 399 4.12 29.11 -14.22
C THR A 399 4.15 28.27 -15.49
N PRO A 400 5.15 28.42 -16.36
CA PRO A 400 5.31 27.56 -17.53
C PRO A 400 5.46 26.09 -17.12
N PRO A 401 5.11 25.13 -17.99
CA PRO A 401 5.32 23.71 -17.71
C PRO A 401 6.78 23.47 -17.35
N ALA A 402 7.04 22.70 -16.30
CA ALA A 402 8.38 22.41 -15.81
C ALA A 402 9.24 21.82 -16.94
N GLU A 403 10.43 22.40 -17.13
CA GLU A 403 11.38 21.96 -18.14
C GLU A 403 11.80 20.49 -17.93
N PRO A 404 12.18 19.77 -18.99
CA PRO A 404 12.80 18.46 -18.88
C PRO A 404 13.98 18.50 -17.90
N TYR A 405 14.11 17.49 -17.04
CA TYR A 405 15.19 17.38 -16.07
C TYR A 405 16.55 17.63 -16.75
N SER A 406 17.23 18.70 -16.33
CA SER A 406 18.52 19.16 -16.86
C SER A 406 19.69 18.88 -15.92
N GLY A 407 19.46 18.13 -14.84
CA GLY A 407 20.49 17.74 -13.88
C GLY A 407 21.41 16.61 -14.37
N PRO A 408 22.43 16.24 -13.59
CA PRO A 408 23.33 15.14 -13.92
C PRO A 408 22.57 13.80 -14.07
N PRO A 409 23.12 12.81 -14.80
CA PRO A 409 22.47 11.52 -15.02
C PRO A 409 21.94 10.90 -13.73
N LEU A 410 20.65 10.57 -13.70
CA LEU A 410 20.02 9.95 -12.52
C LEU A 410 20.56 8.53 -12.36
N GLU A 411 20.97 8.20 -11.14
CA GLU A 411 21.22 6.80 -10.78
C GLU A 411 19.94 5.96 -10.94
N PRO A 412 20.01 4.64 -11.21
CA PRO A 412 18.83 3.79 -11.41
C PRO A 412 17.81 3.83 -10.26
N HIS A 413 18.26 4.14 -9.04
CA HIS A 413 17.41 4.28 -7.86
C HIS A 413 16.73 5.66 -7.74
N GLN A 414 17.17 6.65 -8.53
CA GLN A 414 16.63 8.02 -8.60
C GLN A 414 15.72 8.21 -9.82
N ALA A 415 15.82 7.33 -10.82
CA ALA A 415 14.99 7.37 -12.01
C ALA A 415 13.51 7.12 -11.69
N PRO A 416 12.59 7.97 -12.18
CA PRO A 416 11.15 7.75 -12.09
C PRO A 416 10.73 6.57 -12.99
N ARG A 417 9.73 5.80 -12.55
CA ARG A 417 9.10 4.78 -13.41
C ARG A 417 8.03 5.41 -14.31
N TRP A 418 7.60 4.68 -15.34
CA TRP A 418 6.50 5.10 -16.22
C TRP A 418 5.28 5.58 -15.40
N GLY A 419 4.95 6.87 -15.53
CA GLY A 419 3.87 7.54 -14.80
C GLY A 419 4.28 8.35 -13.56
N GLU A 420 5.56 8.37 -13.19
CA GLU A 420 6.15 9.21 -12.14
C GLU A 420 6.96 10.36 -12.78
N TYR A 421 6.99 11.54 -12.13
CA TYR A 421 7.86 12.65 -12.54
C TYR A 421 9.22 12.57 -11.83
N ALA A 422 10.26 13.06 -12.51
CA ALA A 422 11.60 13.22 -11.93
C ALA A 422 11.54 14.14 -10.70
N PRO A 423 12.39 13.90 -9.67
CA PRO A 423 12.48 14.81 -8.54
C PRO A 423 12.88 16.22 -9.01
N ALA A 424 12.32 17.25 -8.37
CA ALA A 424 12.72 18.63 -8.61
C ALA A 424 14.21 18.80 -8.28
N PRO A 425 14.98 19.61 -9.04
CA PRO A 425 16.37 19.88 -8.74
C PRO A 425 16.49 20.42 -7.31
N ALA A 426 17.52 20.00 -6.59
CA ALA A 426 17.84 20.59 -5.29
C ALA A 426 18.05 22.10 -5.48
N PRO A 427 17.55 22.96 -4.58
CA PRO A 427 17.86 24.37 -4.66
C PRO A 427 19.38 24.52 -4.59
N ASP A 428 19.96 25.19 -5.59
CA ASP A 428 21.39 25.48 -5.62
C ASP A 428 21.78 26.10 -4.27
N SER A 429 22.59 25.37 -3.51
CA SER A 429 23.34 25.95 -2.41
C SER A 429 24.20 27.04 -3.02
N ALA A 430 23.75 28.29 -2.90
CA ALA A 430 24.51 29.46 -3.26
C ALA A 430 25.90 29.35 -2.62
N PRO A 431 26.99 29.59 -3.37
CA PRO A 431 28.31 29.60 -2.76
C PRO A 431 28.33 30.69 -1.69
N SER A 432 28.69 30.30 -0.47
CA SER A 432 28.98 31.26 0.59
C SER A 432 30.08 32.21 0.09
N PRO A 433 29.94 33.53 0.26
CA PRO A 433 31.02 34.44 -0.11
C PRO A 433 32.21 34.18 0.81
N ASP A 434 33.32 33.72 0.23
CA ASP A 434 34.61 33.68 0.91
C ASP A 434 34.96 35.07 1.46
N PRO A 435 35.52 35.18 2.67
CA PRO A 435 35.93 36.45 3.23
C PRO A 435 37.13 36.99 2.43
N THR A 436 37.00 38.23 1.95
CA THR A 436 38.08 39.00 1.34
C THR A 436 39.27 39.15 2.31
N PRO A 437 40.52 39.07 1.83
CA PRO A 437 41.68 39.24 2.68
C PRO A 437 41.96 40.73 2.91
N THR A 438 41.95 41.15 4.16
CA THR A 438 42.51 42.45 4.57
C THR A 438 44.04 42.35 4.54
N ALA A 439 44.67 43.20 3.74
CA ALA A 439 46.10 43.46 3.79
C ALA A 439 46.45 44.32 5.00
N SER A 440 47.43 43.90 5.80
CA SER A 440 48.44 44.79 6.41
C SER A 440 49.55 43.97 7.10
N ASP A 441 50.77 44.25 6.63
CA ASP A 441 52.05 44.37 7.32
C ASP A 441 52.67 43.20 8.11
N GLY A 442 53.86 42.80 7.63
CA GLY A 442 55.02 42.60 8.52
C GLY A 442 55.80 41.29 8.37
N GLY A 443 56.93 41.35 7.66
CA GLY A 443 58.20 40.82 8.19
C GLY A 443 58.68 39.40 7.81
N SER A 444 59.86 39.40 7.17
CA SER A 444 61.00 38.46 7.28
C SER A 444 60.97 37.05 6.65
N SER A 445 61.71 36.96 5.53
CA SER A 445 62.83 36.01 5.22
C SER A 445 62.69 34.52 5.56
N SER A 446 62.83 33.63 4.56
CA SER A 446 64.13 33.08 4.09
C SER A 446 63.95 31.80 3.24
N ASP A 447 64.57 31.79 2.07
CA ASP A 447 65.25 30.70 1.34
C ASP A 447 64.81 29.22 1.49
N THR A 448 64.55 28.54 0.36
CA THR A 448 65.53 27.61 -0.28
C THR A 448 64.95 26.87 -1.51
N SER A 449 65.56 27.13 -2.68
CA SER A 449 65.99 26.21 -3.76
C SER A 449 65.21 24.90 -4.10
N GLY A 450 64.83 24.74 -5.38
CA GLY A 450 64.52 23.45 -6.06
C GLY A 450 65.77 22.60 -6.37
N PRO A 451 65.84 21.76 -7.44
CA PRO A 451 64.83 21.43 -8.47
C PRO A 451 64.78 19.93 -8.92
N SER A 452 63.84 19.64 -9.84
CA SER A 452 63.89 18.72 -11.02
C SER A 452 64.59 17.34 -10.98
N GLY A 453 63.91 16.31 -11.53
CA GLY A 453 64.55 15.08 -12.01
C GLY A 453 63.58 14.12 -12.75
N ASP A 454 63.81 13.98 -14.06
CA ASP A 454 63.14 13.14 -15.05
C ASP A 454 63.38 11.62 -14.92
N GLY A 455 62.53 10.86 -15.63
CA GLY A 455 62.83 9.52 -16.18
C GLY A 455 62.28 8.35 -15.33
N GLY A 456 61.65 7.31 -15.85
CA GLY A 456 61.57 6.78 -17.20
C GLY A 456 61.46 5.26 -17.12
N ALA A 457 60.40 4.71 -17.71
CA ALA A 457 60.28 3.38 -18.33
C ALA A 457 60.58 2.06 -17.56
N SER A 458 59.56 1.18 -17.64
CA SER A 458 59.61 -0.23 -18.10
C SER A 458 60.01 -1.38 -17.14
N GLY A 459 59.30 -2.51 -17.32
CA GLY A 459 59.68 -3.86 -16.88
C GLY A 459 58.71 -4.44 -15.82
N SER A 460 57.61 -5.11 -16.19
CA SER A 460 57.50 -6.54 -16.51
C SER A 460 57.58 -7.51 -15.30
N SER A 461 56.53 -8.34 -15.15
CA SER A 461 56.51 -9.73 -14.63
C SER A 461 57.04 -9.98 -13.20
N SER A 462 56.51 -10.83 -12.34
CA SER A 462 55.61 -11.99 -12.44
C SER A 462 55.31 -12.48 -11.01
N SER A 463 54.24 -13.28 -10.89
CA SER A 463 54.14 -14.51 -10.09
C SER A 463 54.43 -14.52 -8.57
N SER A 464 53.40 -15.00 -7.84
CA SER A 464 53.46 -15.94 -6.72
C SER A 464 54.08 -15.47 -5.40
N ASP A 465 53.26 -15.34 -4.37
CA ASP A 465 53.01 -16.41 -3.39
C ASP A 465 51.61 -16.26 -2.77
#